data_AF-A0A2N3HVN1-F1
#
_entry.id   AF-A0A2N3HVN1-F1
#
_cell.length_a   1.000
_cell.length_b   1.000
_cell.length_c   1.000
_cell.angle_alpha   90.00
_cell.angle_beta   90.00
_cell.angle_gamma   90.00
#
_symmetry.space_group_name_H-M   'P 1'
#
loop_
_entity.id
_entity.type
_entity.pdbx_description
1 polymer ?
#
loop_
_entity_poly.entity_id
_entity_poly.type
_entity_poly.pdbx_seq_one_letter_code
_entity_poly.pdbx_strand_id
1 'polypeptide(L)'
;MTEKFLKAKHWQIFMVTFGLPFLIQIIMMLMTIIGNDPTIIINGFSVIMILFVGGFLAWFWSIGVGLQIKVPNDVKMKVKKFKVFLVIPLVYMLFISISMGSIFNEAFENGLAPKPGIIGSIVGIIVPLHFFSMFCIFYCLYFVAKTFKTVELQREVSFSDFAGEFFMIWFFPIGIWIVQPKVNKMIEEQK
;
A
#
# COMPACT_ATOMS: atom_id res chain seq x y z
N MET A 1 11.19 -3.48 13.87
CA MET A 1 10.16 -3.91 12.88
C MET A 1 10.69 -3.84 11.45
N THR A 2 11.31 -2.72 11.05
CA THR A 2 11.95 -2.51 9.74
C THR A 2 12.94 -3.61 9.36
N GLU A 3 13.83 -4.01 10.27
CA GLU A 3 14.82 -5.08 9.99
C GLU A 3 14.20 -6.43 9.60
N LYS A 4 13.07 -6.81 10.20
CA LYS A 4 12.41 -8.09 9.88
C LYS A 4 11.85 -8.06 8.46
N PHE A 5 11.24 -6.95 8.05
CA PHE A 5 10.72 -6.77 6.69
C PHE A 5 11.85 -6.65 5.65
N LEU A 6 12.95 -5.99 6.00
CA LEU A 6 14.13 -5.88 5.13
C LEU A 6 14.79 -7.23 4.85
N LYS A 7 14.74 -8.14 5.81
CA LYS A 7 15.29 -9.52 5.70
C LYS A 7 14.27 -10.54 5.19
N ALA A 8 13.00 -10.15 5.08
CA ALA A 8 11.95 -11.04 4.58
C ALA A 8 12.18 -11.36 3.10
N LYS A 9 11.92 -12.62 2.72
CA LYS A 9 11.94 -13.05 1.32
C LYS A 9 10.76 -12.43 0.58
N HIS A 10 10.95 -12.14 -0.71
CA HIS A 10 9.90 -11.59 -1.58
C HIS A 10 8.57 -12.35 -1.49
N TRP A 11 8.60 -13.69 -1.44
CA TRP A 11 7.38 -14.49 -1.33
C TRP A 11 6.66 -14.33 0.02
N GLN A 12 7.37 -14.04 1.12
CA GLN A 12 6.74 -13.80 2.42
C GLN A 12 5.95 -12.50 2.41
N ILE A 13 6.54 -11.44 1.85
CA ILE A 13 5.87 -10.14 1.70
C ILE A 13 4.68 -10.27 0.73
N PHE A 14 4.87 -11.00 -0.37
CA PHE A 14 3.80 -11.30 -1.31
C PHE A 14 2.64 -12.07 -0.65
N MET A 15 2.93 -13.12 0.12
CA MET A 15 1.88 -13.91 0.80
C MET A 15 1.11 -13.09 1.84
N VAL A 16 1.78 -12.25 2.62
CA VAL A 16 1.09 -11.39 3.59
C VAL A 16 0.25 -10.31 2.90
N THR A 17 0.77 -9.73 1.82
CA THR A 17 0.12 -8.59 1.14
C THR A 17 -0.96 -9.04 0.15
N PHE A 18 -0.83 -10.21 -0.46
CA PHE A 18 -1.75 -10.72 -1.49
C PHE A 18 -2.31 -12.09 -1.16
N GLY A 19 -1.46 -13.05 -0.82
CA GLY A 19 -1.89 -14.44 -0.61
C GLY A 19 -2.97 -14.56 0.46
N LEU A 20 -2.79 -13.88 1.60
CA LEU A 20 -3.75 -13.86 2.70
C LEU A 20 -5.04 -13.13 2.31
N PRO A 21 -5.02 -11.88 1.81
CA PRO A 21 -6.23 -11.22 1.32
C PRO A 21 -7.00 -12.01 0.25
N PHE A 22 -6.28 -12.63 -0.68
CA PHE A 22 -6.86 -13.46 -1.74
C PHE A 22 -7.51 -14.73 -1.19
N LEU A 23 -6.86 -15.40 -0.24
CA LEU A 23 -7.43 -16.57 0.43
C LEU A 23 -8.69 -16.21 1.22
N ILE A 24 -8.67 -15.09 1.95
CA ILE A 24 -9.84 -14.58 2.68
C ILE A 24 -10.99 -14.30 1.70
N GLN A 25 -10.71 -13.68 0.56
CA GLN A 25 -11.70 -13.41 -0.49
C GLN A 25 -12.33 -14.72 -1.03
N ILE A 26 -11.52 -15.74 -1.31
CA ILE A 26 -12.01 -17.05 -1.78
C ILE A 26 -12.92 -17.68 -0.73
N ILE A 27 -12.49 -17.70 0.53
CA ILE A 27 -13.29 -18.29 1.63
C ILE A 27 -14.63 -17.56 1.73
N MET A 28 -14.64 -16.23 1.72
CA MET A 28 -15.87 -15.44 1.79
C MET A 28 -16.81 -15.71 0.61
N MET A 29 -16.25 -15.80 -0.61
CA MET A 29 -17.03 -16.15 -1.80
C MET A 29 -17.68 -17.54 -1.67
N LEU A 30 -16.91 -18.55 -1.23
CA LEU A 30 -17.44 -19.90 -1.00
C LEU A 30 -18.54 -19.92 0.07
N MET A 31 -18.37 -19.17 1.17
CA MET A 31 -19.36 -19.07 2.24
C MET A 31 -20.71 -18.54 1.72
N THR A 32 -20.69 -17.54 0.82
CA THR A 32 -21.94 -17.04 0.21
C THR A 32 -22.57 -18.03 -0.77
N ILE A 33 -21.78 -18.78 -1.53
CA ILE A 33 -22.30 -19.78 -2.48
C ILE A 33 -23.02 -20.91 -1.73
N ILE A 34 -22.54 -21.30 -0.54
CA ILE A 34 -23.17 -22.34 0.29
C ILE A 34 -24.35 -21.81 1.14
N GLY A 35 -24.79 -20.57 0.93
CA GLY A 35 -26.01 -20.01 1.51
C GLY A 35 -25.83 -19.19 2.79
N ASN A 36 -24.60 -18.79 3.16
CA ASN A 36 -24.42 -17.80 4.24
C ASN A 36 -24.83 -16.38 3.79
N ASP A 37 -25.04 -15.50 4.76
CA ASP A 37 -25.40 -14.10 4.54
C ASP A 37 -24.39 -13.39 3.58
N PRO A 38 -24.87 -12.83 2.45
CA PRO A 38 -24.05 -12.06 1.52
C PRO A 38 -23.32 -10.85 2.15
N THR A 39 -23.79 -10.32 3.29
CA THR A 39 -23.12 -9.20 3.99
C THR A 39 -21.70 -9.56 4.45
N ILE A 40 -21.38 -10.84 4.58
CA ILE A 40 -20.03 -11.34 4.90
C ILE A 40 -19.00 -10.84 3.87
N ILE A 41 -19.35 -10.75 2.59
CA ILE A 41 -18.45 -10.23 1.54
C ILE A 41 -18.21 -8.73 1.75
N ILE A 42 -19.25 -7.97 2.07
CA ILE A 42 -19.17 -6.50 2.25
C ILE A 42 -18.26 -6.16 3.44
N ASN A 43 -18.47 -6.82 4.58
CA ASN A 43 -17.66 -6.63 5.77
C ASN A 43 -16.22 -7.12 5.56
N GLY A 44 -16.08 -8.25 4.86
CA GLY A 44 -14.81 -8.85 4.53
C GLY A 44 -13.93 -8.02 3.59
N PHE A 45 -14.55 -7.34 2.62
CA PHE A 45 -13.85 -6.47 1.68
C PHE A 45 -13.06 -5.36 2.38
N SER A 46 -13.62 -4.76 3.43
CA SER A 46 -12.95 -3.73 4.22
C SER A 46 -11.68 -4.26 4.89
N VAL A 47 -11.74 -5.48 5.43
CA VAL A 47 -10.58 -6.15 6.07
C VAL A 47 -9.52 -6.48 5.03
N ILE A 48 -9.92 -7.03 3.88
CA ILE A 48 -9.04 -7.36 2.76
C ILE A 48 -8.28 -6.13 2.26
N MET A 49 -8.99 -5.00 2.09
CA MET A 49 -8.39 -3.74 1.65
C MET A 49 -7.38 -3.20 2.67
N ILE A 50 -7.68 -3.29 3.96
CA ILE A 50 -6.75 -2.89 5.03
C ILE A 50 -5.49 -3.76 5.03
N LEU A 51 -5.64 -5.09 4.89
CA LEU A 51 -4.50 -6.00 4.82
C LEU A 51 -3.63 -5.73 3.58
N PHE A 52 -4.26 -5.54 2.43
CA PHE A 52 -3.55 -5.25 1.18
C PHE A 52 -2.77 -3.92 1.25
N VAL A 53 -3.44 -2.82 1.60
CA VAL A 53 -2.82 -1.50 1.70
C VAL A 53 -1.81 -1.47 2.83
N GLY A 54 -2.12 -2.07 3.98
CA GLY A 54 -1.21 -2.17 5.11
C GLY A 54 0.07 -2.92 4.76
N GLY A 55 -0.02 -4.05 4.07
CA GLY A 55 1.14 -4.80 3.58
C GLY A 55 1.98 -4.00 2.58
N PHE A 56 1.32 -3.31 1.65
CA PHE A 56 2.00 -2.47 0.66
C PHE A 56 2.72 -1.27 1.30
N LEU A 57 2.07 -0.54 2.20
CA LEU A 57 2.67 0.59 2.91
C LEU A 57 3.76 0.14 3.89
N ALA A 58 3.62 -1.03 4.51
CA ALA A 58 4.67 -1.62 5.34
C ALA A 58 5.91 -1.96 4.53
N TRP A 59 5.75 -2.46 3.30
CA TRP A 59 6.86 -2.69 2.37
C TRP A 59 7.51 -1.37 1.93
N PHE A 60 6.73 -0.34 1.61
CA PHE A 60 7.28 0.99 1.32
C PHE A 60 8.05 1.57 2.50
N TRP A 61 7.53 1.42 3.71
CA TRP A 61 8.20 1.85 4.93
C TRP A 61 9.52 1.10 5.14
N SER A 62 9.55 -0.22 4.88
CA SER A 62 10.76 -1.02 5.07
C SER A 62 11.89 -0.53 4.16
N ILE A 63 11.61 -0.23 2.90
CA ILE A 63 12.61 0.31 1.96
C ILE A 63 12.90 1.77 2.28
N GLY A 64 11.88 2.63 2.31
CA GLY A 64 12.03 4.08 2.45
C GLY A 64 12.62 4.53 3.78
N VAL A 65 12.32 3.85 4.90
CA VAL A 65 12.91 4.17 6.22
C VAL A 65 14.03 3.19 6.58
N GLY A 66 13.85 1.90 6.30
CA GLY A 66 14.81 0.90 6.74
C GLY A 66 16.14 0.98 6.00
N LEU A 67 16.17 1.32 4.72
CA LEU A 67 17.43 1.49 3.98
C LEU A 67 18.16 2.80 4.26
N GLN A 68 17.60 3.70 5.07
CA GLN A 68 18.27 4.98 5.37
C GLN A 68 19.63 4.79 6.06
N ILE A 69 19.82 3.68 6.79
CA ILE A 69 21.11 3.33 7.40
C ILE A 69 22.20 2.97 6.36
N LYS A 70 21.82 2.72 5.11
CA LYS A 70 22.70 2.35 3.99
C LYS A 70 22.85 3.48 2.96
N VAL A 71 22.17 4.60 3.17
CA VAL A 71 22.30 5.79 2.32
C VAL A 71 23.64 6.46 2.61
N PRO A 72 24.43 6.84 1.59
CA PRO A 72 25.69 7.55 1.78
C PRO A 72 25.50 8.86 2.56
N ASN A 73 26.46 9.20 3.42
CA ASN A 73 26.36 10.35 4.35
C ASN A 73 26.25 11.71 3.64
N ASP A 74 26.73 11.80 2.41
CA ASP A 74 26.66 12.98 1.55
C ASP A 74 25.28 13.18 0.90
N VAL A 75 24.41 12.16 0.90
CA VAL A 75 23.09 12.22 0.26
C VAL A 75 21.98 12.54 1.27
N LYS A 76 21.33 13.69 1.12
CA LYS A 76 20.22 14.12 2.00
C LYS A 76 18.86 13.66 1.51
N MET A 77 18.24 12.73 2.25
CA MET A 77 16.90 12.19 1.93
C MET A 77 15.77 12.89 2.71
N LYS A 78 14.65 13.18 2.03
CA LYS A 78 13.46 13.83 2.60
C LYS A 78 12.55 12.85 3.37
N VAL A 79 13.11 12.10 4.32
CA VAL A 79 12.42 11.01 5.05
C VAL A 79 11.18 11.51 5.80
N LYS A 80 11.23 12.70 6.42
CA LYS A 80 10.07 13.28 7.13
C LYS A 80 8.87 13.47 6.19
N LYS A 81 9.11 14.03 4.99
CA LYS A 81 8.06 14.23 3.98
C LYS A 81 7.48 12.89 3.51
N PHE A 82 8.33 11.89 3.31
CA PHE A 82 7.89 10.53 3.00
C PHE A 82 6.97 9.94 4.08
N LYS A 83 7.35 10.03 5.36
CA LYS A 83 6.53 9.51 6.46
C LYS A 83 5.14 10.16 6.51
N VAL A 84 5.06 11.48 6.34
CA VAL A 84 3.77 12.20 6.30
C VAL A 84 2.93 11.72 5.12
N PHE A 85 3.53 11.63 3.93
CA PHE A 85 2.81 11.25 2.72
C PHE A 85 2.40 9.77 2.73
N LEU A 86 3.11 8.90 3.45
CA LEU A 86 2.73 7.50 3.60
C LEU A 86 1.51 7.30 4.51
N VAL A 87 1.33 8.15 5.52
CA VAL A 87 0.20 8.06 6.45
C VAL A 87 -1.12 8.51 5.82
N ILE A 88 -1.07 9.49 4.91
CA ILE A 88 -2.27 10.04 4.28
C ILE A 88 -3.11 8.97 3.55
N PRO A 89 -2.54 8.11 2.67
CA PRO A 89 -3.27 7.02 2.05
C PRO A 89 -3.85 6.03 3.05
N LEU A 90 -3.13 5.71 4.12
CA LEU A 90 -3.65 4.81 5.16
C LEU A 90 -4.90 5.39 5.83
N VAL A 91 -4.85 6.65 6.23
CA VAL A 91 -5.99 7.35 6.85
C VAL A 91 -7.15 7.46 5.87
N TYR A 92 -6.87 7.84 4.62
CA TYR A 92 -7.87 7.91 3.56
C TYR A 92 -8.57 6.55 3.34
N MET A 93 -7.81 5.45 3.26
CA MET A 93 -8.37 4.13 3.06
C MET A 93 -9.23 3.67 4.24
N LEU A 94 -8.81 3.93 5.48
CA LEU A 94 -9.63 3.64 6.67
C LEU A 94 -10.92 4.45 6.66
N PHE A 95 -10.83 5.74 6.34
CA PHE A 95 -11.99 6.61 6.21
C PHE A 95 -12.98 6.08 5.17
N ILE A 96 -12.51 5.70 3.99
CA ILE A 96 -13.37 5.15 2.93
C ILE A 96 -13.98 3.81 3.33
N SER A 97 -13.20 2.88 3.88
CA SER A 97 -13.71 1.56 4.29
C SER A 97 -14.84 1.66 5.31
N ILE A 98 -14.69 2.52 6.33
CA ILE A 98 -15.73 2.77 7.34
C ILE A 98 -16.94 3.44 6.69
N SER A 99 -16.74 4.53 5.93
CA SER A 99 -17.83 5.28 5.30
C SER A 99 -18.66 4.40 4.35
N MET A 100 -17.98 3.56 3.57
CA MET A 100 -18.60 2.68 2.59
C MET A 100 -19.39 1.55 3.27
N GLY A 101 -18.83 0.93 4.31
CA GLY A 101 -19.52 -0.09 5.11
C GLY A 101 -20.83 0.43 5.71
N SER A 102 -20.84 1.65 6.25
CA SER A 102 -22.07 2.27 6.78
C SER A 102 -23.14 2.49 5.70
N ILE A 103 -22.75 3.01 4.53
CA ILE A 103 -23.69 3.29 3.43
C ILE A 103 -24.30 1.99 2.88
N PHE A 104 -23.48 0.96 2.67
CA PHE A 104 -23.99 -0.31 2.13
C PHE A 104 -24.90 -1.04 3.12
N ASN A 105 -24.59 -1.02 4.42
CA ASN A 105 -25.47 -1.63 5.43
C ASN A 105 -26.83 -0.92 5.49
N GLU A 106 -26.86 0.42 5.49
CA GLU A 106 -28.12 1.17 5.50
C GLU A 106 -28.98 0.90 4.26
N ALA A 107 -28.36 0.82 3.08
CA ALA A 107 -29.05 0.50 1.84
C ALA A 107 -29.59 -0.95 1.81
N PHE A 108 -28.86 -1.90 2.40
CA PHE A 108 -29.24 -3.31 2.44
C PHE A 108 -30.35 -3.58 3.48
N GLU A 109 -30.26 -2.99 4.67
CA GLU A 109 -31.25 -3.20 5.75
C GLU A 109 -32.57 -2.48 5.48
N ASN A 110 -32.52 -1.24 4.98
CA ASN A 110 -33.73 -0.41 4.83
C ASN A 110 -34.30 -0.42 3.41
N GLY A 111 -33.61 -0.99 2.43
CA GLY A 111 -34.02 -0.97 1.01
C GLY A 111 -34.12 0.44 0.42
N LEU A 112 -33.58 1.44 1.11
CA LEU A 112 -33.64 2.84 0.71
C LEU A 112 -32.41 3.19 -0.11
N ALA A 113 -32.62 3.63 -1.36
CA ALA A 113 -31.57 4.22 -2.14
C ALA A 113 -31.08 5.52 -1.47
N PRO A 114 -29.76 5.77 -1.39
CA PRO A 114 -29.26 7.01 -0.81
C PRO A 114 -29.80 8.22 -1.59
N LYS A 115 -30.21 9.28 -0.87
CA LYS A 115 -30.74 10.48 -1.51
C LYS A 115 -29.71 11.08 -2.47
N PRO A 116 -30.08 11.50 -3.70
CA PRO A 116 -29.13 12.04 -4.68
C PRO A 116 -28.26 13.19 -4.17
N GLY A 117 -28.82 14.07 -3.32
CA GLY A 117 -28.06 15.17 -2.70
C GLY A 117 -26.97 14.69 -1.74
N ILE A 118 -27.21 13.61 -0.99
CA ILE A 118 -26.22 13.00 -0.09
C ILE A 118 -25.10 12.38 -0.92
N ILE A 119 -25.43 11.63 -1.98
CA ILE A 119 -24.46 11.05 -2.91
C ILE A 119 -23.58 12.14 -3.52
N GLY A 120 -24.18 13.22 -4.05
CA GLY A 120 -23.44 14.33 -4.64
C GLY A 120 -22.46 14.99 -3.67
N SER A 121 -22.87 15.21 -2.42
CA SER A 121 -22.00 15.78 -1.38
C SER A 121 -20.83 14.86 -1.00
N ILE A 122 -21.07 13.55 -0.92
CA ILE A 122 -20.05 12.54 -0.61
C ILE A 122 -19.03 12.47 -1.76
N VAL A 123 -19.49 12.41 -3.02
CA VAL A 123 -18.61 12.40 -4.20
C VAL A 123 -17.76 13.66 -4.27
N GLY A 124 -18.34 14.83 -3.99
CA GLY A 124 -17.62 16.11 -3.99
C GLY A 124 -16.46 16.18 -2.99
N ILE A 125 -16.50 15.40 -1.91
CA ILE A 125 -15.44 15.32 -0.90
C ILE A 125 -14.47 14.17 -1.19
N ILE A 126 -14.99 12.98 -1.53
CA ILE A 126 -14.19 11.78 -1.75
C ILE A 126 -13.26 11.95 -2.95
N VAL A 127 -13.74 12.52 -4.06
CA VAL A 127 -12.95 12.60 -5.29
C VAL A 127 -11.68 13.45 -5.11
N PRO A 128 -11.72 14.68 -4.56
CA PRO A 128 -10.50 15.43 -4.26
C PRO A 128 -9.56 14.72 -3.28
N LEU A 129 -10.11 14.11 -2.22
CA LEU A 129 -9.31 13.34 -1.25
C LEU A 129 -8.63 12.14 -1.92
N HIS A 130 -9.31 11.48 -2.85
CA HIS A 130 -8.76 10.37 -3.61
C HIS A 130 -7.57 10.80 -4.46
N PHE A 131 -7.72 11.88 -5.24
CA PHE A 131 -6.62 12.40 -6.06
C PHE A 131 -5.42 12.84 -5.21
N PHE A 132 -5.67 13.46 -4.06
CA PHE A 132 -4.60 13.82 -3.13
C PHE A 132 -3.90 12.58 -2.54
N SER A 133 -4.67 11.54 -2.19
CA SER A 133 -4.13 10.26 -1.75
C SER A 133 -3.28 9.58 -2.84
N MET A 134 -3.75 9.59 -4.09
CA MET A 134 -2.98 9.10 -5.24
C MET A 134 -1.66 9.86 -5.40
N PHE A 135 -1.70 11.20 -5.32
CA PHE A 135 -0.49 12.03 -5.35
C PHE A 135 0.51 11.64 -4.25
N CYS A 136 0.02 11.38 -3.03
CA CYS A 136 0.86 10.93 -1.92
C CYS A 136 1.50 9.56 -2.22
N ILE A 137 0.75 8.60 -2.76
CA ILE A 137 1.29 7.30 -3.18
C ILE A 137 2.35 7.43 -4.26
N PHE A 138 2.14 8.29 -5.28
CA PHE A 138 3.15 8.53 -6.32
C PHE A 138 4.43 9.13 -5.76
N TYR A 139 4.33 10.06 -4.80
CA TYR A 139 5.51 10.55 -4.10
C TYR A 139 6.21 9.46 -3.28
N CYS A 140 5.46 8.57 -2.63
CA CYS A 140 6.03 7.44 -1.91
C CYS A 140 6.75 6.46 -2.85
N LEU A 141 6.17 6.14 -4.02
CA LEU A 141 6.83 5.38 -5.09
C LEU A 141 8.15 6.01 -5.50
N TYR A 142 8.12 7.31 -5.80
CA TYR A 142 9.31 8.11 -6.15
C TYR A 142 10.38 8.00 -5.06
N PHE A 143 9.99 8.20 -3.80
CA PHE A 143 10.92 8.20 -2.68
C PHE A 143 11.53 6.82 -2.44
N VAL A 144 10.73 5.76 -2.52
CA VAL A 144 11.17 4.37 -2.34
C VAL A 144 12.13 3.96 -3.46
N ALA A 145 11.78 4.24 -4.72
CA ALA A 145 12.66 3.98 -5.87
C ALA A 145 13.97 4.76 -5.79
N LYS A 146 13.91 6.05 -5.45
CA LYS A 146 15.11 6.88 -5.21
C LYS A 146 15.98 6.29 -4.10
N THR A 147 15.37 5.91 -2.98
CA THR A 147 16.10 5.32 -1.82
C THR A 147 16.79 4.03 -2.23
N PHE A 148 16.06 3.12 -2.88
CA PHE A 148 16.61 1.87 -3.38
C PHE A 148 17.83 2.11 -4.28
N LYS A 149 17.70 2.99 -5.28
CA LYS A 149 18.77 3.24 -6.25
C LYS A 149 19.96 4.00 -5.66
N THR A 150 19.71 4.92 -4.74
CA THR A 150 20.76 5.63 -3.99
C THR A 150 21.63 4.63 -3.21
N VAL A 151 21.00 3.63 -2.59
CA VAL A 151 21.72 2.58 -1.86
C VAL A 151 22.41 1.61 -2.80
N GLU A 152 21.81 1.28 -3.94
CA GLU A 152 22.45 0.42 -4.94
C GLU A 152 23.71 1.07 -5.55
N LEU A 153 23.66 2.35 -5.88
CA LEU A 153 24.74 3.06 -6.56
C LEU A 153 25.69 3.80 -5.62
N GLN A 154 25.37 3.88 -4.33
CA GLN A 154 26.16 4.60 -3.31
C GLN A 154 26.51 6.05 -3.73
N ARG A 155 25.58 6.74 -4.41
CA ARG A 155 25.68 8.15 -4.78
C ARG A 155 24.31 8.80 -4.85
N GLU A 156 24.26 10.13 -4.92
CA GLU A 156 23.03 10.81 -5.27
C GLU A 156 22.58 10.42 -6.69
N VAL A 157 21.28 10.16 -6.84
CA VAL A 157 20.65 9.73 -8.09
C VAL A 157 19.63 10.75 -8.59
N SER A 158 19.61 10.91 -9.90
CA SER A 158 18.61 11.65 -10.68
C SER A 158 17.42 10.76 -11.02
N PHE A 159 16.28 11.31 -11.44
CA PHE A 159 15.10 10.50 -11.77
C PHE A 159 15.35 9.47 -12.87
N SER A 160 16.15 9.80 -13.88
CA SER A 160 16.52 8.88 -14.96
C SER A 160 17.29 7.65 -14.45
N ASP A 161 18.04 7.78 -13.36
CA ASP A 161 18.78 6.66 -12.77
C ASP A 161 17.85 5.58 -12.17
N PHE A 162 16.63 5.96 -11.74
CA PHE A 162 15.70 5.04 -11.04
C PHE A 162 14.29 4.97 -11.66
N ALA A 163 14.10 5.50 -12.86
CA ALA A 163 12.79 5.50 -13.52
C ALA A 163 12.28 4.07 -13.74
N GLY A 164 13.16 3.13 -14.11
CA GLY A 164 12.82 1.72 -14.26
C GLY A 164 12.30 1.12 -12.97
N GLU A 165 13.00 1.34 -11.85
CA GLU A 165 12.60 0.87 -10.53
C GLU A 165 11.30 1.52 -10.06
N PHE A 166 11.08 2.80 -10.36
CA PHE A 166 9.81 3.48 -10.08
C PHE A 166 8.63 2.76 -10.75
N PHE A 167 8.72 2.47 -12.05
CA PHE A 167 7.65 1.76 -12.76
C PHE A 167 7.54 0.29 -12.30
N MET A 168 8.65 -0.40 -12.01
CA MET A 168 8.61 -1.76 -11.48
C MET A 168 7.91 -1.84 -10.12
N ILE A 169 8.19 -0.90 -9.22
CA ILE A 169 7.54 -0.81 -7.91
C ILE A 169 6.07 -0.42 -8.07
N TRP A 170 5.74 0.43 -9.06
CA TRP A 170 4.37 0.81 -9.36
C TRP A 170 3.54 -0.36 -9.91
N PHE A 171 4.10 -1.15 -10.83
CA PHE A 171 3.48 -2.36 -11.39
C PHE A 171 3.57 -3.55 -10.44
N PHE A 172 2.89 -3.42 -9.30
CA PHE A 172 2.76 -4.48 -8.31
C PHE A 172 1.98 -5.69 -8.88
N PRO A 173 2.34 -6.96 -8.55
CA PRO A 173 3.31 -7.43 -7.56
C PRO A 173 4.76 -7.58 -8.06
N ILE A 174 5.02 -7.29 -9.33
CA ILE A 174 6.32 -7.53 -10.00
C ILE A 174 7.45 -6.81 -9.25
N GLY A 175 7.17 -5.61 -8.75
CA GLY A 175 8.07 -4.84 -7.88
C GLY A 175 8.61 -5.64 -6.69
N ILE A 176 7.78 -6.38 -5.94
CA ILE A 176 8.28 -7.17 -4.79
C ILE A 176 9.29 -8.21 -5.27
N TRP A 177 8.94 -8.95 -6.31
CA TRP A 177 9.71 -10.10 -6.78
C TRP A 177 11.08 -9.71 -7.31
N ILE A 178 11.21 -8.51 -7.88
CA ILE A 178 12.47 -8.01 -8.44
C ILE A 178 13.27 -7.19 -7.40
N VAL A 179 12.61 -6.29 -6.67
CA VAL A 179 13.28 -5.33 -5.79
C VAL A 179 13.65 -5.98 -4.45
N GLN A 180 12.77 -6.78 -3.86
CA GLN A 180 13.01 -7.33 -2.52
C GLN A 180 14.25 -8.25 -2.44
N PRO A 181 14.55 -9.15 -3.40
CA PRO A 181 15.79 -9.92 -3.36
C PRO A 181 17.04 -9.05 -3.41
N LYS A 182 17.02 -7.96 -4.18
CA LYS A 182 18.14 -7.00 -4.23
C LYS A 182 18.30 -6.27 -2.90
N VAL A 183 17.19 -5.85 -2.28
CA VAL A 183 17.18 -5.28 -0.93
C VAL A 183 17.77 -6.26 0.10
N ASN A 184 17.44 -7.56 0.02
CA ASN A 184 18.02 -8.56 0.91
C ASN A 184 19.56 -8.62 0.77
N LYS A 185 20.08 -8.63 -0.46
CA LYS A 185 21.54 -8.62 -0.72
C LYS A 185 22.24 -7.38 -0.14
N MET A 186 21.67 -6.20 -0.35
CA MET A 186 22.20 -4.94 0.21
C MET A 186 22.29 -4.94 1.75
N ILE A 187 21.43 -5.72 2.41
CA ILE A 187 21.42 -5.87 3.87
C ILE A 187 22.43 -6.93 4.35
N GLU A 188 22.70 -7.96 3.53
CA GLU A 188 23.67 -9.02 3.83
C GLU A 188 25.13 -8.60 3.58
N GLU A 189 25.41 -7.86 2.51
CA GLU A 189 26.76 -7.50 2.03
C GLU A 189 27.53 -6.50 2.92
N GLN A 190 26.95 -6.05 4.03
CA GLN A 190 27.58 -5.09 4.96
C GLN A 190 27.39 -5.49 6.44
N LYS A 191 27.35 -6.80 6.73
CA LYS A 191 27.69 -7.34 8.05
C LYS A 191 29.18 -7.59 8.14
#